data_AF-A0A935LA30-F1
#
_entry.id   AF-A0A935LA30-F1
#
_cell.length_a   1.000
_cell.length_b   1.000
_cell.length_c   1.000
_cell.angle_alpha   90.00
_cell.angle_beta   90.00
_cell.angle_gamma   90.00
#
_symmetry.space_group_name_H-M   'P 1'
#
loop_
_entity.id
_entity.type
_entity.pdbx_description
1 polymer ?
#
loop_
_entity_poly.entity_id
_entity_poly.type
_entity_poly.pdbx_seq_one_letter_code
_entity_poly.pdbx_strand_id
1 'polypeptide(L)'
;MQLIDNINNLLGDDLKKSVLPGARLKIAESCFSIYAFEALKRELESVESFEFIFTSPLFMPDEATDAAGKAWREFHIPKPSSEKQNERNFYGTEFEVSGQYV
;
A
#
# COMPACT_ATOMS: atom_id res chain seq x y z
N MET A 1 -30.24 3.81 22.04
CA MET A 1 -29.38 3.07 21.11
C MET A 1 -29.77 1.61 21.21
N GLN A 2 -30.19 0.98 20.12
CA GLN A 2 -30.47 -0.46 20.13
C GLN A 2 -29.13 -1.22 20.11
N LEU A 3 -29.04 -2.30 20.88
CA LEU A 3 -27.89 -3.19 20.84
C LEU A 3 -28.02 -4.12 19.63
N ILE A 4 -27.03 -4.09 18.74
CA ILE A 4 -26.96 -4.95 17.57
C ILE A 4 -26.04 -6.13 17.93
N ASP A 5 -26.58 -7.34 17.89
CA ASP A 5 -25.88 -8.58 18.26
C ASP A 5 -25.56 -9.47 17.04
N ASN A 6 -26.07 -9.14 15.85
CA ASN A 6 -26.00 -9.98 14.65
C ASN A 6 -26.53 -11.42 14.86
N ILE A 7 -27.40 -11.63 15.85
CA ILE A 7 -28.10 -12.90 16.12
C ILE A 7 -29.61 -12.68 15.98
N ASN A 8 -30.14 -11.72 16.74
CA ASN A 8 -31.55 -11.35 16.72
C ASN A 8 -31.77 -10.04 15.96
N ASN A 9 -30.79 -9.15 16.00
CA ASN A 9 -30.83 -7.87 15.28
C ASN A 9 -29.60 -7.79 14.37
N LEU A 10 -29.84 -7.81 13.06
CA LEU A 10 -28.79 -7.74 12.05
C LEU A 10 -28.38 -6.29 11.80
N LEU A 11 -27.07 -6.02 11.80
CA LEU A 11 -26.50 -4.72 11.45
C LEU A 11 -26.95 -4.29 10.04
N GLY A 12 -26.98 -5.23 9.10
CA GLY A 12 -27.34 -4.95 7.72
C GLY A 12 -28.78 -4.42 7.57
N ASP A 13 -29.71 -4.90 8.39
CA ASP A 13 -31.09 -4.43 8.32
C ASP A 13 -31.25 -3.03 8.93
N ASP A 14 -30.41 -2.68 9.89
CA ASP A 14 -30.37 -1.31 10.41
C ASP A 14 -29.70 -0.34 9.43
N LEU A 15 -28.61 -0.76 8.79
CA LEU A 15 -27.95 0.01 7.74
C LEU A 15 -28.88 0.34 6.58
N LYS A 16 -29.71 -0.60 6.12
CA LYS A 16 -30.69 -0.37 5.04
C LYS A 16 -31.67 0.78 5.34
N LYS A 17 -31.95 1.08 6.61
CA LYS A 17 -32.84 2.20 6.98
C LYS A 17 -32.15 3.56 6.82
N SER A 18 -30.82 3.57 6.84
CA SER A 18 -29.99 4.78 6.81
C SER A 18 -29.34 5.02 5.44
N VAL A 19 -29.05 3.95 4.70
CA VAL A 19 -28.48 4.00 3.34
C VAL A 19 -29.62 4.13 2.33
N LEU A 20 -30.15 5.35 2.22
CA LEU A 20 -31.22 5.70 1.31
C LEU A 20 -30.73 6.69 0.24
N PRO A 21 -31.36 6.72 -0.95
CA PRO A 21 -31.01 7.70 -1.97
C PRO A 21 -31.06 9.13 -1.45
N GLY A 22 -30.01 9.91 -1.70
CA GLY A 22 -29.89 11.29 -1.21
C GLY A 22 -29.49 11.43 0.26
N ALA A 23 -29.20 10.34 0.97
CA ALA A 23 -28.68 10.41 2.34
C ALA A 23 -27.23 10.96 2.38
N ARG A 24 -26.83 11.52 3.52
CA ARG A 24 -25.42 11.86 3.80
C ARG A 24 -24.91 10.95 4.89
N LEU A 25 -24.05 10.00 4.52
CA LEU A 25 -23.58 8.95 5.41
C LEU A 25 -22.16 9.26 5.90
N LYS A 26 -21.95 9.15 7.21
CA LYS A 26 -20.63 9.27 7.86
C LYS A 26 -20.36 8.02 8.69
N ILE A 27 -19.25 7.33 8.41
CA ILE A 27 -18.83 6.13 9.14
C ILE A 27 -17.49 6.38 9.80
N ALA A 28 -17.35 5.99 11.07
CA ALA A 28 -16.09 5.96 11.79
C ALA A 28 -15.79 4.51 12.18
N GLU A 29 -14.75 3.92 11.61
CA GLU A 29 -14.41 2.50 11.85
C GLU A 29 -12.91 2.25 11.62
N SER A 30 -12.38 1.15 12.17
CA SER A 30 -10.96 0.81 12.12
C SER A 30 -10.44 0.31 10.77
N CYS A 31 -11.21 -0.52 10.07
CA CYS A 31 -10.82 -1.29 8.90
C CYS A 31 -11.98 -1.47 7.91
N PHE A 32 -11.91 -0.79 6.77
CA PHE A 32 -12.89 -0.94 5.69
C PHE A 32 -12.27 -1.60 4.46
N SER A 33 -12.75 -2.78 4.13
CA SER A 33 -12.24 -3.56 2.99
C SER A 33 -12.76 -3.02 1.66
N ILE A 34 -11.89 -2.98 0.65
CA ILE A 34 -12.30 -2.65 -0.73
C ILE A 34 -13.34 -3.64 -1.27
N TYR A 35 -13.32 -4.90 -0.82
CA TYR A 35 -14.33 -5.89 -1.19
C TYR A 35 -15.69 -5.60 -0.53
N ALA A 36 -15.69 -5.04 0.69
CA ALA A 36 -16.91 -4.60 1.34
C ALA A 36 -17.53 -3.41 0.59
N PHE A 37 -16.68 -2.48 0.11
CA PHE A 37 -17.14 -1.40 -0.77
C PHE A 37 -17.75 -1.95 -2.07
N GLU A 38 -17.06 -2.89 -2.74
CA GLU A 38 -17.56 -3.50 -3.98
C GLU A 38 -18.92 -4.19 -3.78
N ALA A 39 -19.08 -4.93 -2.68
CA ALA A 39 -20.34 -5.62 -2.36
C ALA A 39 -21.51 -4.67 -2.09
N LEU A 40 -21.24 -3.43 -1.63
CA LEU A 40 -22.24 -2.41 -1.29
C LEU A 40 -22.27 -1.26 -2.29
N LYS A 41 -21.56 -1.39 -3.42
CA LYS A 41 -21.28 -0.28 -4.34
C LYS A 41 -22.57 0.39 -4.82
N ARG A 42 -23.57 -0.38 -5.20
CA ARG A 42 -24.84 0.14 -5.72
C ARG A 42 -25.57 1.00 -4.68
N GLU A 43 -25.60 0.55 -3.43
CA GLU A 43 -26.26 1.24 -2.33
C GLU A 43 -25.48 2.51 -1.94
N LEU A 44 -24.15 2.42 -1.85
CA LEU A 44 -23.28 3.55 -1.48
C LEU A 44 -23.17 4.60 -2.59
N GLU A 45 -23.32 4.23 -3.87
CA GLU A 45 -23.37 5.20 -4.97
C GLU A 45 -24.73 5.93 -5.05
N SER A 46 -25.77 5.42 -4.38
CA SER A 46 -27.10 6.06 -4.37
C SER A 46 -27.21 7.21 -3.37
N VAL A 47 -26.32 7.27 -2.37
CA VAL A 47 -26.31 8.32 -1.36
C VAL A 47 -25.70 9.62 -1.92
N GLU A 48 -26.05 10.78 -1.35
CA GLU A 48 -25.51 12.08 -1.79
C GLU A 48 -24.02 12.22 -1.43
N SER A 49 -23.64 11.73 -0.24
CA SER A 49 -22.25 11.75 0.22
C SER A 49 -21.97 10.57 1.14
N PHE A 50 -20.75 10.04 1.01
CA PHE A 50 -20.20 8.99 1.84
C PHE A 50 -18.84 9.45 2.39
N GLU A 51 -18.80 9.77 3.67
CA GLU A 51 -17.57 10.14 4.38
C GLU A 51 -17.15 9.01 5.31
N PHE A 52 -15.88 8.61 5.23
CA PHE A 52 -15.32 7.57 6.08
C PHE A 52 -14.14 8.14 6.89
N ILE A 53 -14.13 7.87 8.20
CA ILE A 53 -13.06 8.25 9.11
C ILE A 53 -12.46 6.98 9.71
N PHE A 54 -11.17 6.77 9.49
CA PHE A 54 -10.45 5.68 10.14
C PHE A 54 -10.19 6.03 11.60
N THR A 55 -10.68 5.19 12.51
CA THR A 55 -10.45 5.37 13.96
C THR A 55 -9.17 4.70 14.45
N SER A 56 -8.51 3.92 13.60
CA SER A 56 -7.19 3.32 13.86
C SER A 56 -6.17 3.76 12.80
N PRO A 57 -4.86 3.73 13.10
CA PRO A 57 -3.84 4.10 12.13
C PRO A 57 -3.84 3.12 10.96
N LEU A 58 -3.88 3.65 9.74
CA LEU A 58 -3.90 2.86 8.49
C LEU A 58 -2.61 2.08 8.24
N PHE A 59 -1.50 2.54 8.82
CA PHE A 59 -0.17 1.97 8.65
C PHE A 59 0.51 1.89 10.02
N MET A 60 -0.02 1.08 10.93
CA MET A 60 0.85 0.57 11.99
C MET A 60 1.63 -0.59 11.39
N PRO A 61 2.98 -0.63 11.55
CA PRO A 61 3.75 -1.79 11.18
C PRO A 61 3.18 -2.99 11.93
N ASP A 62 2.54 -3.91 11.21
CA ASP A 62 2.11 -5.17 11.80
C ASP A 62 3.40 -5.92 12.20
N GLU A 63 3.44 -6.48 13.42
CA GLU A 63 4.61 -7.25 13.88
C GLU A 63 4.92 -8.40 12.89
N ALA A 64 3.94 -8.82 12.09
CA ALA A 64 4.06 -9.82 11.06
C ALA A 64 4.71 -9.35 9.73
N THR A 65 4.62 -8.07 9.36
CA THR A 65 5.11 -7.59 8.04
C THR A 65 6.25 -6.57 8.11
N ASP A 66 6.37 -5.83 9.21
CA ASP A 66 7.30 -4.69 9.32
C ASP A 66 8.27 -4.78 10.51
N ALA A 67 8.15 -5.79 11.39
CA ALA A 67 9.13 -6.02 12.47
C ALA A 67 10.53 -6.41 11.94
N ALA A 68 10.62 -6.86 10.69
CA ALA A 68 11.90 -7.00 9.99
C ALA A 68 12.33 -5.62 9.49
N GLY A 69 12.91 -4.81 10.39
CA GLY A 69 13.37 -3.45 10.10
C GLY A 69 14.03 -3.35 8.73
N LYS A 70 13.59 -2.38 7.92
CA LYS A 70 14.03 -2.11 6.53
C LYS A 70 15.42 -2.66 6.23
N ALA A 71 15.49 -3.93 5.81
CA ALA A 71 16.74 -4.51 5.40
C ALA A 71 17.12 -3.83 4.09
N TRP A 72 18.20 -3.05 4.09
CA TRP A 72 18.78 -2.51 2.87
C TRP A 72 19.24 -3.70 2.02
N ARG A 73 18.43 -4.09 1.03
CA ARG A 73 18.78 -5.16 0.10
C ARG A 73 19.69 -4.58 -0.96
N GLU A 74 21.01 -4.70 -0.77
CA GLU A 74 21.95 -4.49 -1.87
C GLU A 74 21.80 -5.67 -2.84
N PHE A 75 21.29 -5.39 -4.04
CA PHE A 75 21.38 -6.33 -5.14
C PHE A 75 22.80 -6.25 -5.71
N HIS A 76 23.61 -7.27 -5.47
CA HIS A 76 24.86 -7.43 -6.21
C HIS A 76 24.51 -7.75 -7.66
N ILE A 77 24.60 -6.76 -8.55
CA ILE A 77 24.44 -6.94 -10.00
C ILE A 77 25.76 -7.51 -10.53
N PRO A 78 25.85 -8.80 -10.91
CA PRO A 78 27.07 -9.36 -11.45
C PRO A 78 27.27 -8.78 -12.85
N LYS A 79 28.24 -7.88 -13.02
CA LYS A 79 28.58 -7.36 -14.35
C LYS A 79 29.03 -8.51 -15.26
N PRO A 80 28.45 -8.68 -16.45
CA PRO A 80 28.91 -9.68 -17.41
C PRO A 80 30.37 -9.42 -17.80
N SER A 81 31.07 -10.47 -18.22
CA SER A 81 32.50 -10.42 -18.58
C SER A 81 32.82 -9.39 -19.68
N SER A 82 31.87 -9.11 -20.56
CA SER A 82 31.95 -8.07 -21.60
C SER A 82 32.02 -6.65 -21.02
N GLU A 83 31.30 -6.37 -19.94
CA GLU A 83 31.26 -5.04 -19.30
C GLU A 83 32.51 -4.79 -18.44
N LYS A 84 33.04 -5.84 -17.79
CA LYS A 84 34.37 -5.79 -17.13
C LYS A 84 35.53 -5.60 -18.12
N GLN A 85 35.39 -6.02 -19.38
CA GLN A 85 36.38 -5.77 -20.42
C GLN A 85 36.23 -4.36 -20.99
N ASN A 86 34.99 -3.89 -21.18
CA ASN A 86 34.73 -2.55 -21.69
C ASN A 86 35.19 -1.44 -20.72
N GLU A 87 34.98 -1.64 -19.41
CA GLU A 87 35.51 -0.73 -18.37
C GLU A 87 37.05 -0.69 -18.38
N ARG A 88 37.71 -1.84 -18.52
CA ARG A 88 39.19 -1.90 -18.65
C ARG A 88 39.71 -1.30 -19.95
N ASN A 89 38.92 -1.37 -21.03
CA ASN A 89 39.27 -0.73 -22.30
C ASN A 89 39.10 0.80 -22.26
N PHE A 90 38.25 1.34 -21.35
CA PHE A 90 37.98 2.77 -21.25
C PHE A 90 38.94 3.51 -20.29
N TYR A 91 39.52 2.80 -19.31
CA TYR A 91 40.40 3.38 -18.28
C TYR A 91 41.90 3.09 -18.48
N GLY A 92 42.29 2.56 -19.65
CA GLY A 92 43.68 2.18 -19.92
C GLY A 92 44.10 0.93 -19.16
N THR A 93 45.17 0.29 -19.63
CA THR A 93 45.76 -0.88 -18.96
C THR A 93 46.88 -0.44 -18.01
N GLU A 94 47.23 -1.27 -17.03
CA GLU A 94 48.30 -1.03 -16.05
C GLU A 94 49.69 -0.79 -16.67
N PHE A 95 49.82 -0.94 -17.99
CA PHE A 95 51.05 -0.80 -18.77
C PHE A 95 51.08 0.45 -19.67
N GLU A 96 50.07 1.33 -19.63
CA GLU A 96 50.16 2.61 -20.34
C GLU A 96 51.22 3.50 -19.65
N VAL A 97 52.41 3.51 -20.25
CA VAL A 97 53.58 4.27 -19.81
C VAL A 97 53.27 5.76 -19.84
N SER A 98 53.40 6.41 -18.68
CA SER A 98 53.42 7.87 -18.58
C SER A 98 54.59 8.40 -19.40
N GLY A 99 54.29 9.09 -20.50
CA GLY A 99 55.30 9.83 -21.26
C GLY A 99 55.98 10.85 -20.34
N GLN A 100 57.23 10.57 -19.96
CA GLN A 100 58.13 11.54 -19.35
C GLN A 100 58.33 12.67 -20.35
N TYR A 101 57.83 13.87 -20.01
CA TYR A 101 58.32 15.11 -20.61
C TYR A 101 59.80 15.27 -20.24
N VAL A 102 60.64 15.36 -21.26
CA VAL A 102 61.98 15.98 -21.20
C VAL A 102 61.89 17.33 -21.89
#